data_AF-T0ZAT7-F1
#
_entry.id   AF-T0ZAT7-F1
#
_cell.length_a   1.000
_cell.length_b   1.000
_cell.length_c   1.000
_cell.angle_alpha   90.00
_cell.angle_beta   90.00
_cell.angle_gamma   90.00
#
_symmetry.space_group_name_H-M   'P 1'
#
loop_
_entity.id
_entity.type
_entity.pdbx_description
1 polymer ?
#
loop_
_entity_poly.entity_id
_entity_poly.type
_entity_poly.pdbx_seq_one_letter_code
_entity_poly.pdbx_strand_id
1 'polypeptide(L)'
;MKRRVTVIDVAWEPDPERHRSALETALRAAKTQGAELALLPELVFLPYFCQSPSREPFAWAEPLEGPSVTLLASWAETLGLVIVTSIFERRTAGVYHNTAVVLERDGTLAGIYRKMHIPEDPGYFEKYYFTPGDLGFVPVDTTAGRLGVLICWDQWFPEAARLMVLAGANLLLYPTAIGWSPVDPPSTQNQELDAWLTIQRAHAIANG
;
A
#
# COMPACT_ATOMS: atom_id res chain seq x y z
N MET A 1 -1.16 9.87 23.68
CA MET A 1 0.18 9.34 23.35
C MET A 1 0.55 9.85 21.96
N LYS A 2 1.72 10.48 21.78
CA LYS A 2 2.16 10.94 20.44
C LYS A 2 2.64 9.71 19.66
N ARG A 3 2.12 9.52 18.44
CA ARG A 3 2.50 8.44 17.52
C ARG A 3 3.40 9.04 16.45
N ARG A 4 4.50 8.38 16.08
CA ARG A 4 5.35 8.82 14.95
C ARG A 4 5.17 7.90 13.75
N VAL A 5 4.51 8.44 12.73
CA VAL A 5 4.28 7.78 11.43
C VAL A 5 5.37 8.21 10.46
N THR A 6 5.87 7.29 9.65
CA THR A 6 6.74 7.60 8.50
C THR A 6 6.13 7.05 7.22
N VAL A 7 6.39 7.73 6.11
CA VAL A 7 6.14 7.22 4.76
C VAL A 7 7.51 6.93 4.14
N ILE A 8 7.70 5.71 3.69
CA ILE A 8 8.91 5.27 3.03
C ILE A 8 8.71 5.45 1.53
N ASP A 9 9.61 6.20 0.91
CA ASP A 9 9.69 6.36 -0.53
C ASP A 9 11.10 5.98 -0.97
N VAL A 10 11.19 4.96 -1.83
CA VAL A 10 12.43 4.41 -2.36
C VAL A 10 12.21 4.18 -3.84
N ALA A 11 13.11 4.74 -4.66
CA ALA A 11 13.08 4.51 -6.11
C ALA A 11 13.18 3.02 -6.41
N TRP A 12 12.43 2.55 -7.41
CA TRP A 12 12.42 1.15 -7.81
C TRP A 12 13.81 0.68 -8.27
N GLU A 13 14.30 -0.40 -7.67
CA GLU A 13 15.54 -1.07 -8.06
C GLU A 13 15.22 -2.37 -8.82
N PRO A 14 15.68 -2.56 -10.07
CA PRO A 14 15.42 -3.79 -10.82
C PRO A 14 16.06 -5.04 -10.23
N ASP A 15 17.12 -4.88 -9.44
CA ASP A 15 17.74 -5.97 -8.69
C ASP A 15 17.00 -6.18 -7.35
N PRO A 16 16.37 -7.36 -7.12
CA PRO A 16 15.54 -7.57 -5.94
C PRO A 16 16.29 -7.40 -4.61
N GLU A 17 17.57 -7.76 -4.56
CA GLU A 17 18.36 -7.67 -3.33
C GLU A 17 18.75 -6.22 -3.03
N ARG A 18 19.09 -5.43 -4.05
CA ARG A 18 19.29 -3.98 -3.90
C ARG A 18 18.01 -3.28 -3.47
N HIS A 19 16.86 -3.65 -4.04
CA HIS A 19 15.57 -3.08 -3.67
C HIS A 19 15.23 -3.35 -2.20
N ARG A 20 15.35 -4.62 -1.78
CA ARG A 20 15.15 -5.03 -0.39
C ARG A 20 16.09 -4.31 0.56
N SER A 21 17.37 -4.21 0.21
CA SER A 21 18.38 -3.52 1.02
C SER A 21 18.07 -2.02 1.16
N ALA A 22 17.61 -1.37 0.09
CA ALA A 22 17.23 0.04 0.12
C ALA A 22 16.01 0.28 1.03
N LEU A 23 14.98 -0.57 0.94
CA LEU A 23 13.81 -0.54 1.82
C LEU A 23 14.18 -0.76 3.29
N GLU A 24 14.98 -1.79 3.57
CA GLU A 24 15.43 -2.09 4.94
C GLU A 24 16.26 -0.93 5.52
N THR A 25 17.14 -0.34 4.71
CA THR A 25 17.93 0.84 5.09
C THR A 25 17.03 2.02 5.44
N ALA A 26 16.01 2.30 4.63
CA ALA A 26 15.04 3.37 4.90
C ALA A 26 14.24 3.11 6.19
N LEU A 27 13.81 1.86 6.42
CA LEU A 27 13.10 1.47 7.65
C LEU A 27 13.97 1.62 8.90
N ARG A 28 15.25 1.21 8.84
CA ARG A 28 16.21 1.41 9.93
C ARG A 28 16.46 2.88 10.23
N ALA A 29 16.56 3.71 9.19
CA ALA A 29 16.69 5.16 9.35
C ALA A 29 15.44 5.76 10.02
N ALA A 30 14.24 5.36 9.57
CA ALA A 30 12.99 5.80 10.18
C ALA A 30 12.88 5.37 11.65
N LYS A 31 13.27 4.13 11.98
CA LYS A 31 13.30 3.66 13.37
C LYS A 31 14.24 4.48 14.23
N THR A 32 15.42 4.83 13.72
CA THR A 32 16.39 5.70 14.40
C THR A 32 15.81 7.08 14.66
N GLN A 33 14.98 7.58 13.75
CA GLN A 33 14.19 8.81 13.91
C GLN A 33 12.95 8.62 14.79
N GLY A 34 12.80 7.48 15.47
CA GLY A 34 11.72 7.19 16.43
C GLY A 34 10.38 6.84 15.80
N ALA A 35 10.35 6.42 14.53
CA ALA A 35 9.13 5.93 13.91
C ALA A 35 8.58 4.70 14.66
N GLU A 36 7.25 4.62 14.66
CA GLU A 36 6.46 3.57 15.30
C GLU A 36 5.60 2.80 14.28
N LEU A 37 5.27 3.47 13.18
CA LEU A 37 4.56 2.93 12.02
C LEU A 37 5.23 3.41 10.74
N ALA A 38 5.46 2.49 9.80
CA ALA A 38 6.00 2.77 8.47
C ALA A 38 5.01 2.33 7.39
N LEU A 39 4.64 3.27 6.52
CA LEU A 39 3.87 3.02 5.31
C LEU A 39 4.85 2.92 4.13
N LEU A 40 4.86 1.78 3.45
CA LEU A 40 5.65 1.58 2.22
C LEU A 40 4.73 1.67 0.99
N PRO A 41 5.29 1.81 -0.22
CA PRO A 41 4.52 1.88 -1.46
C PRO A 41 3.65 0.64 -1.72
N GLU A 42 2.73 0.77 -2.67
CA GLU A 42 1.94 -0.34 -3.20
C GLU A 42 2.81 -1.34 -3.97
N LEU A 43 2.49 -2.64 -3.88
CA LEU A 43 3.18 -3.73 -4.57
C LEU A 43 4.71 -3.70 -4.35
N VAL A 44 5.13 -3.46 -3.10
CA VAL A 44 6.45 -2.94 -2.75
C VAL A 44 7.65 -3.72 -3.31
N PHE A 45 7.54 -5.02 -3.55
CA PHE A 45 8.64 -5.85 -4.08
C PHE A 45 8.57 -6.12 -5.57
N LEU A 46 7.61 -5.52 -6.27
CA LEU A 46 7.40 -5.73 -7.70
C LEU A 46 7.47 -4.38 -8.44
N PRO A 47 7.94 -4.38 -9.70
CA PRO A 47 7.76 -3.21 -10.54
C PRO A 47 6.27 -2.97 -10.74
N TYR A 48 5.87 -1.75 -11.09
CA TYR A 48 4.48 -1.49 -11.47
C TYR A 48 4.18 -2.11 -12.85
N PHE A 49 3.79 -3.38 -12.85
CA PHE A 49 3.60 -4.21 -14.05
C PHE A 49 2.24 -4.03 -14.72
N CYS A 50 1.33 -3.26 -14.10
CA CYS A 50 -0.02 -3.02 -14.60
C CYS A 50 -0.09 -2.05 -15.78
N GLN A 51 1.06 -1.63 -16.33
CA GLN A 51 1.16 -0.73 -17.48
C GLN A 51 0.63 -1.36 -18.79
N SER A 52 0.53 -2.68 -18.86
CA SER A 52 -0.11 -3.39 -19.97
C SER A 52 -0.65 -4.75 -19.50
N PRO A 53 -1.71 -5.30 -20.13
CA PRO A 53 -2.16 -6.66 -19.86
C PRO A 53 -1.14 -7.72 -20.33
N SER A 54 -0.66 -8.55 -19.40
CA SER A 54 0.30 -9.63 -19.68
C SER A 54 0.09 -10.81 -18.74
N ARG A 55 0.30 -12.04 -19.22
CA ARG A 55 0.17 -13.25 -18.40
C ARG A 55 1.35 -13.49 -17.47
N GLU A 56 2.51 -12.94 -17.81
CA GLU A 56 3.78 -13.26 -17.12
C GLU A 56 3.77 -12.85 -15.63
N PRO A 57 3.25 -11.66 -15.24
CA PRO A 57 3.21 -11.25 -13.83
C PRO A 57 2.42 -12.18 -12.90
N PHE A 58 1.44 -12.96 -13.38
CA PHE A 58 0.70 -13.89 -12.51
C PHE A 58 1.58 -14.94 -11.84
N ALA A 59 2.77 -15.21 -12.40
CA ALA A 59 3.76 -16.09 -11.79
C ALA A 59 4.41 -15.47 -10.53
N TRP A 60 4.36 -14.14 -10.38
CA TRP A 60 4.94 -13.41 -9.25
C TRP A 60 3.98 -13.33 -8.06
N ALA A 61 2.70 -13.66 -8.25
CA ALA A 61 1.72 -13.64 -7.18
C ALA A 61 1.98 -14.74 -6.15
N GLU A 62 1.85 -14.39 -4.87
CA GLU A 62 2.16 -15.26 -3.74
C GLU A 62 0.97 -15.40 -2.77
N PRO A 63 0.86 -16.50 -2.01
CA PRO A 63 -0.07 -16.57 -0.89
C PRO A 63 0.36 -15.63 0.25
N LEU A 64 -0.51 -15.38 1.23
CA LEU A 64 -0.19 -14.53 2.38
C LEU A 64 0.92 -15.11 3.26
N GLU A 65 1.10 -16.42 3.28
CA GLU A 65 2.22 -17.11 3.94
C GLU A 65 3.48 -17.14 3.07
N GLY A 66 3.51 -16.31 2.01
CA GLY A 66 4.58 -16.22 1.03
C GLY A 66 5.84 -15.50 1.52
N PRO A 67 6.87 -15.45 0.67
CA PRO A 67 8.15 -14.87 1.02
C PRO A 67 8.10 -13.37 1.29
N SER A 68 7.21 -12.60 0.63
CA SER A 68 7.14 -11.15 0.85
C SER A 68 6.61 -10.82 2.24
N VAL A 69 5.50 -11.44 2.64
CA VAL A 69 4.92 -11.24 3.99
C VAL A 69 5.88 -11.75 5.07
N THR A 70 6.53 -12.89 4.84
CA THR A 70 7.54 -13.43 5.77
C THR A 70 8.71 -12.46 5.98
N LEU A 71 9.21 -11.87 4.89
CA LEU A 71 10.30 -10.88 4.97
C LEU A 71 9.85 -9.62 5.71
N LEU A 72 8.68 -9.07 5.36
CA LEU A 72 8.10 -7.88 6.01
C LEU A 72 7.86 -8.11 7.51
N ALA A 73 7.36 -9.28 7.90
CA ALA A 73 7.20 -9.69 9.28
C ALA A 73 8.53 -9.69 10.03
N SER A 74 9.59 -10.25 9.43
CA SER A 74 10.91 -10.28 10.04
C SER A 74 11.48 -8.86 10.25
N TRP A 75 11.25 -7.93 9.32
CA TRP A 75 11.63 -6.53 9.46
C TRP A 75 10.81 -5.82 10.53
N ALA A 76 9.49 -6.08 10.60
CA ALA A 76 8.61 -5.51 11.61
C ALA A 76 9.05 -5.91 13.03
N GLU A 77 9.33 -7.20 13.25
CA GLU A 77 9.84 -7.75 14.51
C GLU A 77 11.23 -7.16 14.86
N THR A 78 12.18 -7.26 13.93
CA THR A 78 13.58 -6.83 14.17
C THR A 78 13.69 -5.34 14.46
N LEU A 79 12.86 -4.52 13.81
CA LEU A 79 12.88 -3.06 13.96
C LEU A 79 11.88 -2.56 14.99
N GLY A 80 10.96 -3.42 15.47
CA GLY A 80 9.84 -3.04 16.33
C GLY A 80 9.01 -1.93 15.71
N LEU A 81 8.59 -2.11 14.45
CA LEU A 81 7.76 -1.18 13.66
C LEU A 81 6.45 -1.86 13.27
N VAL A 82 5.35 -1.11 13.30
CA VAL A 82 4.16 -1.51 12.53
C VAL A 82 4.46 -1.21 11.06
N ILE A 83 4.33 -2.20 10.17
CA ILE A 83 4.63 -2.06 8.74
C ILE A 83 3.35 -2.24 7.94
N VAL A 84 3.07 -1.30 7.04
CA VAL A 84 1.90 -1.35 6.14
C VAL A 84 2.36 -1.18 4.70
N THR A 85 1.92 -2.09 3.83
CA THR A 85 2.20 -2.08 2.39
C THR A 85 1.22 -2.99 1.66
N SER A 86 1.40 -3.27 0.36
CA SER A 86 0.63 -4.29 -0.36
C SER A 86 1.49 -5.26 -1.17
N ILE A 87 0.91 -6.43 -1.44
CA ILE A 87 1.47 -7.51 -2.24
C ILE A 87 0.51 -7.93 -3.35
N PHE A 88 1.04 -8.65 -4.35
CA PHE A 88 0.22 -9.37 -5.33
C PHE A 88 -0.21 -10.73 -4.76
N GLU A 89 -1.39 -10.79 -4.16
CA GLU A 89 -1.90 -11.99 -3.51
C GLU A 89 -2.48 -12.99 -4.52
N ARG A 90 -2.05 -14.25 -4.46
CA ARG A 90 -2.72 -15.40 -5.08
C ARG A 90 -3.50 -16.17 -4.02
N ARG A 91 -4.83 -16.07 -4.08
CA ARG A 91 -5.72 -16.86 -3.20
C ARG A 91 -5.88 -18.29 -3.69
N THR A 92 -6.14 -18.41 -4.97
CA THR A 92 -6.26 -19.69 -5.68
C THR A 92 -5.98 -19.43 -7.16
N ALA A 93 -5.85 -20.49 -7.95
CA ALA A 93 -5.68 -20.37 -9.39
C ALA A 93 -6.83 -19.53 -9.99
N GLY A 94 -6.49 -18.43 -10.67
CA GLY A 94 -7.47 -17.55 -11.31
C GLY A 94 -8.09 -16.49 -10.40
N VAL A 95 -7.77 -16.45 -9.10
CA VAL A 95 -8.28 -15.42 -8.17
C VAL A 95 -7.10 -14.74 -7.48
N TYR A 96 -6.87 -13.49 -7.85
CA TYR A 96 -5.76 -12.69 -7.38
C TYR A 96 -6.25 -11.32 -6.92
N HIS A 97 -5.55 -10.74 -5.95
CA HIS A 97 -5.87 -9.42 -5.42
C HIS A 97 -4.60 -8.58 -5.24
N ASN A 98 -4.78 -7.27 -5.25
CA ASN A 98 -3.84 -6.35 -4.64
C ASN A 98 -4.22 -6.21 -3.17
N THR A 99 -3.36 -6.72 -2.29
CA THR A 99 -3.70 -6.96 -0.89
C THR A 99 -2.75 -6.21 0.01
N ALA A 100 -3.29 -5.27 0.77
CA ALA A 100 -2.57 -4.62 1.84
C ALA A 100 -2.38 -5.59 3.00
N VAL A 101 -1.17 -5.59 3.54
CA VAL A 101 -0.78 -6.36 4.73
C VAL A 101 -0.36 -5.39 5.82
N VAL A 102 -0.83 -5.64 7.04
CA VAL A 102 -0.51 -4.86 8.24
C VAL A 102 0.23 -5.77 9.20
N LEU A 103 1.52 -5.53 9.38
CA LEU A 103 2.39 -6.30 10.26
C LEU A 103 2.55 -5.52 11.56
N GLU A 104 2.32 -6.18 12.70
CA GLU A 104 2.57 -5.63 14.02
C GLU A 104 4.08 -5.65 14.36
N ARG A 105 4.49 -4.89 15.38
CA ARG A 105 5.89 -4.77 15.84
C ARG A 105 6.52 -6.07 16.31
N ASP A 106 5.74 -7.12 16.55
CA ASP A 106 6.22 -8.46 16.88
C ASP A 106 6.30 -9.39 15.65
N GLY A 107 6.05 -8.85 14.44
CA GLY A 107 6.06 -9.59 13.19
C GLY A 107 4.74 -10.29 12.87
N THR A 108 3.73 -10.26 13.75
CA THR A 108 2.45 -10.90 13.46
C THR A 108 1.68 -10.15 12.36
N LEU A 109 1.00 -10.89 11.48
CA LEU A 109 0.07 -10.31 10.52
C LEU A 109 -1.21 -9.90 11.25
N ALA A 110 -1.30 -8.63 11.63
CA ALA A 110 -2.43 -8.08 12.38
C ALA A 110 -3.72 -8.02 11.56
N GLY A 111 -3.60 -7.85 10.25
CA GLY A 111 -4.74 -7.83 9.35
C GLY A 111 -4.37 -7.58 7.89
N ILE A 112 -5.38 -7.69 7.04
CA ILE A 112 -5.27 -7.45 5.61
C ILE A 112 -6.46 -6.65 5.10
N TYR A 113 -6.26 -6.00 3.95
CA TYR A 113 -7.34 -5.37 3.18
C TYR A 113 -7.10 -5.63 1.69
N ARG A 114 -8.15 -5.95 0.93
CA ARG A 114 -8.06 -6.17 -0.53
C ARG A 114 -8.62 -4.97 -1.26
N LYS A 115 -7.85 -4.41 -2.19
CA LYS A 115 -8.20 -3.20 -2.97
C LYS A 115 -9.61 -3.32 -3.53
N MET A 116 -10.48 -2.36 -3.20
CA MET A 116 -11.89 -2.39 -3.61
C MET A 116 -12.07 -1.79 -5.00
N HIS A 117 -11.48 -0.63 -5.24
CA HIS A 117 -11.61 0.09 -6.49
C HIS A 117 -10.41 -0.22 -7.39
N ILE A 118 -10.66 -1.03 -8.42
CA ILE A 118 -9.61 -1.47 -9.35
C ILE A 118 -9.57 -0.52 -10.57
N PRO A 119 -8.48 0.23 -10.80
CA PRO A 119 -8.38 1.15 -11.93
C PRO A 119 -8.32 0.40 -13.26
N GLU A 120 -8.75 1.10 -14.31
CA GLU A 120 -8.69 0.65 -15.70
C GLU A 120 -8.52 1.89 -16.58
N ASP A 121 -7.31 2.46 -16.53
CA ASP A 121 -6.90 3.64 -17.30
C ASP A 121 -5.61 3.34 -18.05
N PRO A 122 -5.25 4.09 -19.11
CA PRO A 122 -3.98 3.92 -19.80
C PRO A 122 -2.79 3.97 -18.83
N GLY A 123 -2.01 2.88 -18.79
CA GLY A 123 -0.89 2.73 -17.85
C GLY A 123 -1.26 2.09 -16.51
N TYR A 124 -2.55 1.86 -16.23
CA TYR A 124 -3.12 1.33 -14.98
C TYR A 124 -4.19 0.26 -15.27
N PHE A 125 -3.83 -0.79 -16.01
CA PHE A 125 -4.72 -1.88 -16.44
C PHE A 125 -4.92 -2.95 -15.35
N GLU A 126 -5.28 -2.52 -14.14
CA GLU A 126 -5.30 -3.40 -12.97
C GLU A 126 -6.45 -4.43 -12.98
N LYS A 127 -7.58 -4.18 -13.68
CA LYS A 127 -8.69 -5.16 -13.73
C LYS A 127 -8.33 -6.43 -14.48
N TYR A 128 -7.27 -6.41 -15.28
CA TYR A 128 -6.72 -7.62 -15.87
C TYR A 128 -6.10 -8.56 -14.82
N TYR A 129 -5.50 -7.98 -13.77
CA TYR A 129 -4.72 -8.70 -12.77
C TYR A 129 -5.48 -8.99 -11.49
N PHE A 130 -6.32 -8.06 -11.04
CA PHE A 130 -6.91 -8.10 -9.70
C PHE A 130 -8.43 -8.23 -9.74
N THR A 131 -8.93 -9.17 -8.95
CA THR A 131 -10.34 -9.23 -8.57
C THR A 131 -10.62 -8.11 -7.55
N PRO A 132 -11.77 -7.41 -7.64
CA PRO A 132 -12.18 -6.47 -6.59
C PRO A 132 -12.18 -7.11 -5.20
N GLY A 133 -11.83 -6.33 -4.19
CA GLY A 133 -11.79 -6.78 -2.80
C GLY A 133 -13.12 -7.30 -2.28
N ASP A 134 -13.04 -8.21 -1.31
CA ASP A 134 -14.19 -8.94 -0.75
C ASP A 134 -14.27 -8.89 0.79
N LEU A 135 -13.41 -8.09 1.44
CA LEU A 135 -13.29 -8.04 2.90
C LEU A 135 -14.04 -6.87 3.56
N GLY A 136 -14.60 -5.97 2.75
CA GLY A 136 -15.23 -4.75 3.24
C GLY A 136 -14.22 -3.69 3.71
N PHE A 137 -14.75 -2.60 4.27
CA PHE A 137 -13.96 -1.52 4.85
C PHE A 137 -13.86 -1.72 6.36
N VAL A 138 -12.90 -2.53 6.79
CA VAL A 138 -12.69 -2.89 8.19
C VAL A 138 -11.28 -2.44 8.63
N PRO A 139 -11.17 -1.51 9.60
CA PRO A 139 -9.88 -1.07 10.12
C PRO A 139 -9.14 -2.19 10.87
N VAL A 140 -7.81 -2.15 10.86
CA VAL A 140 -6.94 -3.11 11.55
C VAL A 140 -6.44 -2.51 12.85
N ASP A 141 -6.60 -3.23 13.96
CA ASP A 141 -6.09 -2.82 15.27
C ASP A 141 -4.62 -3.19 15.42
N THR A 142 -3.81 -2.22 15.85
CA THR A 142 -2.37 -2.36 16.09
C THR A 142 -1.92 -1.55 17.31
N THR A 143 -0.69 -1.76 17.78
CA THR A 143 -0.06 -0.90 18.79
C THR A 143 0.11 0.55 18.33
N ALA A 144 0.12 0.81 17.02
CA ALA A 144 0.18 2.15 16.45
C ALA A 144 -1.19 2.83 16.33
N GLY A 145 -2.29 2.11 16.53
CA GLY A 145 -3.65 2.62 16.42
C GLY A 145 -4.58 1.71 15.61
N ARG A 146 -5.77 2.22 15.34
CA ARG A 146 -6.79 1.53 14.53
C ARG A 146 -6.71 2.08 13.12
N LEU A 147 -6.10 1.32 12.23
CA LEU A 147 -5.62 1.75 10.92
C LEU A 147 -6.67 1.47 9.86
N GLY A 148 -7.17 2.51 9.19
CA GLY A 148 -7.94 2.37 7.97
C GLY A 148 -7.00 2.30 6.77
N VAL A 149 -6.80 1.12 6.21
CA VAL A 149 -5.87 0.90 5.10
C VAL A 149 -6.65 0.77 3.80
N LEU A 150 -6.36 1.65 2.85
CA LEU A 150 -6.98 1.74 1.53
C LEU A 150 -5.85 1.74 0.50
N ILE A 151 -6.00 1.16 -0.68
CA ILE A 151 -4.86 1.00 -1.59
C ILE A 151 -5.03 1.90 -2.81
N CYS A 152 -4.04 2.77 -3.03
CA CYS A 152 -3.88 3.57 -4.23
C CYS A 152 -5.23 4.14 -4.70
N TRP A 153 -5.78 3.62 -5.79
CA TRP A 153 -7.03 4.07 -6.41
C TRP A 153 -8.23 4.24 -5.45
N ASP A 154 -8.30 3.49 -4.36
CA ASP A 154 -9.31 3.69 -3.31
C ASP A 154 -9.32 5.12 -2.75
N GLN A 155 -8.19 5.83 -2.80
CA GLN A 155 -8.04 7.20 -2.34
C GLN A 155 -8.88 8.22 -3.12
N TRP A 156 -9.39 7.88 -4.30
CA TRP A 156 -10.24 8.76 -5.09
C TRP A 156 -11.71 8.69 -4.69
N PHE A 157 -12.06 7.77 -3.77
CA PHE A 157 -13.43 7.48 -3.34
C PHE A 157 -13.65 7.98 -1.91
N PRO A 158 -14.31 9.14 -1.70
CA PRO A 158 -14.65 9.64 -0.37
C PRO A 158 -15.41 8.62 0.49
N GLU A 159 -16.20 7.74 -0.14
CA GLU A 159 -16.94 6.67 0.50
C GLU A 159 -16.01 5.69 1.21
N ALA A 160 -14.89 5.30 0.59
CA ALA A 160 -13.93 4.37 1.18
C ALA A 160 -13.32 4.96 2.46
N ALA A 161 -12.86 6.22 2.39
CA ALA A 161 -12.33 6.95 3.54
C ALA A 161 -13.37 7.09 4.66
N ARG A 162 -14.60 7.48 4.30
CA ARG A 162 -15.71 7.64 5.24
C ARG A 162 -16.05 6.31 5.92
N LEU A 163 -16.14 5.22 5.16
CA LEU A 163 -16.51 3.91 5.69
C LEU A 163 -15.45 3.38 6.67
N MET A 164 -14.16 3.56 6.37
CA MET A 164 -13.08 3.21 7.30
C MET A 164 -13.19 4.00 8.63
N VAL A 165 -13.44 5.30 8.55
CA VAL A 165 -13.54 6.16 9.75
C VAL A 165 -14.81 5.86 10.54
N LEU A 166 -15.95 5.65 9.88
CA LEU A 166 -17.19 5.22 10.55
C LEU A 166 -17.04 3.84 11.23
N ALA A 167 -16.18 2.97 10.69
CA ALA A 167 -15.79 1.70 11.31
C ALA A 167 -14.71 1.85 12.41
N GLY A 168 -14.33 3.08 12.76
CA GLY A 168 -13.46 3.40 13.89
C GLY A 168 -11.99 3.66 13.56
N ALA A 169 -11.60 3.74 12.29
CA ALA A 169 -10.24 4.13 11.92
C ALA A 169 -9.90 5.52 12.48
N ASN A 170 -8.72 5.65 13.08
CA ASN A 170 -8.18 6.93 13.56
C ASN A 170 -6.92 7.38 12.80
N LEU A 171 -6.53 6.62 11.78
CA LEU A 171 -5.50 6.98 10.82
C LEU A 171 -5.84 6.30 9.48
N LEU A 172 -5.88 7.08 8.41
CA LEU A 172 -6.03 6.56 7.05
C LEU A 172 -4.65 6.43 6.40
N LEU A 173 -4.40 5.29 5.75
CA LEU A 173 -3.14 4.96 5.09
C LEU A 173 -3.41 4.52 3.66
N TYR A 174 -2.64 5.08 2.72
CA TYR A 174 -2.75 4.81 1.28
C TYR A 174 -1.41 4.36 0.69
N PRO A 175 -1.02 3.06 0.76
CA PRO A 175 0.06 2.55 -0.08
C PRO A 175 -0.30 2.84 -1.55
N THR A 176 0.60 3.51 -2.26
CA THR A 176 0.28 4.08 -3.59
C THR A 176 1.43 3.86 -4.57
N ALA A 177 1.10 3.42 -5.78
CA ALA A 177 1.95 3.53 -6.96
C ALA A 177 1.19 4.36 -8.01
N ILE A 178 1.48 5.65 -8.06
CA ILE A 178 0.87 6.59 -9.00
C ILE A 178 1.94 7.53 -9.55
N GLY A 179 1.77 7.90 -10.82
CA GLY A 179 2.58 8.88 -11.53
C GLY A 179 1.82 9.41 -12.73
N TRP A 180 2.54 10.10 -13.61
CA TRP A 180 2.01 10.67 -14.85
C TRP A 180 2.69 10.06 -16.06
N SER A 181 2.10 10.24 -17.24
CA SER A 181 2.77 9.84 -18.47
C SER A 181 3.96 10.77 -18.72
N PRO A 182 5.15 10.25 -19.10
CA PRO A 182 6.28 11.09 -19.42
C PRO A 182 6.07 11.95 -20.68
N VAL A 183 5.04 11.63 -21.49
CA VAL A 183 4.68 12.43 -22.67
C VAL A 183 3.68 13.55 -22.37
N ASP A 184 3.09 13.58 -21.17
CA ASP A 184 2.15 14.63 -20.79
C ASP A 184 2.88 15.96 -20.58
N PRO A 185 2.27 17.10 -20.97
CA PRO A 185 2.88 18.40 -20.73
C PRO A 185 2.93 18.68 -19.22
N PRO A 186 3.92 19.47 -18.72
CA PRO A 186 4.06 19.77 -17.29
C PRO A 186 2.79 20.35 -16.64
N SER A 187 1.95 21.06 -17.40
CA SER A 187 0.67 21.57 -16.90
C SER A 187 -0.29 20.46 -16.50
N THR A 188 -0.34 19.36 -17.26
CA THR A 188 -1.20 18.20 -16.98
C THR A 188 -0.66 17.43 -15.78
N GLN A 189 0.66 17.16 -15.76
CA GLN A 189 1.32 16.48 -14.63
C GLN A 189 1.07 17.23 -13.30
N ASN A 190 1.15 18.56 -13.32
CA ASN A 190 0.86 19.39 -12.15
C ASN A 190 -0.62 19.35 -11.73
N GLN A 191 -1.55 19.30 -12.69
CA GLN A 191 -2.99 19.19 -12.39
C GLN A 191 -3.32 17.84 -11.77
N GLU A 192 -2.74 16.75 -12.28
CA GLU A 192 -2.92 15.40 -11.73
C GLU A 192 -2.37 15.29 -10.30
N LEU A 193 -1.17 15.83 -10.07
CA LEU A 193 -0.57 15.89 -8.73
C LEU A 193 -1.43 16.71 -7.75
N ASP A 194 -1.91 17.89 -8.18
CA ASP A 194 -2.76 18.75 -7.35
C ASP A 194 -4.09 18.06 -7.01
N ALA A 195 -4.71 17.38 -7.97
CA ALA A 195 -5.92 16.60 -7.73
C ALA A 195 -5.68 15.47 -6.72
N TRP A 196 -4.56 14.73 -6.87
CA TRP A 196 -4.18 13.62 -5.99
C TRP A 196 -3.91 14.08 -4.54
N LEU A 197 -3.26 15.23 -4.37
CA LEU A 197 -3.05 15.83 -3.05
C LEU A 197 -4.36 16.36 -2.45
N THR A 198 -5.17 17.03 -3.27
CA THR A 198 -6.40 17.69 -2.83
C THR A 198 -7.41 16.68 -2.30
N ILE A 199 -7.62 15.56 -3.00
CA ILE A 199 -8.62 14.57 -2.59
C ILE A 199 -8.26 13.91 -1.24
N GLN A 200 -6.99 13.59 -1.00
CA GLN A 200 -6.54 13.01 0.26
C GLN A 200 -6.65 14.00 1.43
N ARG A 201 -6.31 15.27 1.19
CA ARG A 201 -6.50 16.34 2.18
C ARG A 201 -7.99 16.52 2.51
N ALA A 202 -8.85 16.45 1.50
CA ALA A 202 -10.29 16.51 1.70
C ALA A 202 -10.80 15.35 2.58
N HIS A 203 -10.29 14.13 2.38
CA HIS A 203 -10.63 12.99 3.25
C HIS A 203 -10.24 13.24 4.70
N ALA A 204 -9.03 13.73 4.96
CA ALA A 204 -8.61 14.07 6.32
C ALA A 204 -9.53 15.14 6.94
N ILE A 205 -9.76 16.25 6.24
CA ILE A 205 -10.61 17.36 6.72
C ILE A 205 -12.04 16.89 6.98
N ALA A 206 -12.62 16.08 6.10
CA ALA A 206 -14.02 15.66 6.19
C ALA A 206 -14.27 14.62 7.30
N ASN A 207 -13.22 13.92 7.75
CA ASN A 207 -13.34 12.79 8.67
C ASN A 207 -12.74 13.02 10.08
N GLY A 208 -12.08 14.16 10.31
CA GLY A 208 -11.59 14.57 11.64
C GLY A 208 -10.18 14.07 11.95
#